data_AF-A0A2N0QY13-F1
#
_entry.id   AF-A0A2N0QY13-F1
#
_cell.length_a   1.000
_cell.length_b   1.000
_cell.length_c   1.000
_cell.angle_alpha   90.00
_cell.angle_beta   90.00
_cell.angle_gamma   90.00
#
_symmetry.space_group_name_H-M   'P 1'
#
loop_
_entity.id
_entity.type
_entity.pdbx_description
1 polymer ?
#
loop_
_entity_poly.entity_id
_entity_poly.type
_entity_poly.pdbx_seq_one_letter_code
_entity_poly.pdbx_strand_id
1 'polypeptide(L)'
;MSDTQEIHNYPFDSIINFKKSGHSFSYKIIKEGTYPNKSLLAYTLPPNKYRIPDDYMVETTWGRSNNRCVVQCFINYIDNKPVFQIWFGKCFEHVVSSVRSATDVTNLFHKEYTSLKKTKTSGIYLFGLHLKTLEMAREGKQRAHILKPIDQCGNFTLTKRAMSIGKHILAEFNEKTQKLYNLEDVPALESICYSVNKKHTFNISYENEDKTKKKQKLESIVRALDEGNIPRDSYRRLCAIEYNLPREGEISKERININEIMVQLIPITIVDINTKSQVDESEGVDIDDESITQEVINAVGKGGYRNINNILYYLVPNLVQKGILNPDQPIINLRISGDG
;
A
#
# COMPACT_ATOMS: atom_id res chain seq x y z
N MET A 1 -5.27 14.11 34.80
CA MET A 1 -4.97 14.29 33.37
C MET A 1 -4.97 15.78 33.10
N SER A 2 -3.88 16.37 32.61
CA SER A 2 -3.86 17.80 32.31
C SER A 2 -4.43 18.02 30.91
N ASP A 3 -5.61 18.62 30.80
CA ASP A 3 -6.22 18.98 29.52
C ASP A 3 -5.39 20.08 28.85
N THR A 4 -4.50 19.67 27.95
CA THR A 4 -3.84 20.56 26.99
C THR A 4 -4.66 20.57 25.72
N GLN A 5 -5.11 21.74 25.29
CA GLN A 5 -5.92 21.90 24.08
C GLN A 5 -5.26 22.90 23.13
N GLU A 6 -5.04 22.48 21.89
CA GLU A 6 -4.62 23.33 20.78
C GLU A 6 -5.85 23.58 19.90
N ILE A 7 -6.23 24.84 19.70
CA ILE A 7 -7.43 25.24 18.94
C ILE A 7 -6.96 26.09 17.76
N HIS A 8 -7.19 25.62 16.54
CA HIS A 8 -6.75 26.28 15.31
C HIS A 8 -7.59 25.87 14.10
N ASN A 9 -7.53 26.69 13.04
CA ASN A 9 -7.93 26.32 11.68
C ASN A 9 -6.74 26.46 10.70
N TYR A 10 -5.52 26.31 11.21
CA TYR A 10 -4.29 26.39 10.40
C TYR A 10 -4.30 25.34 9.27
N PRO A 11 -3.87 25.68 8.04
CA PRO A 11 -3.26 26.95 7.61
C PRO A 11 -4.24 28.03 7.13
N PHE A 12 -5.55 27.79 7.15
CA PHE A 12 -6.55 28.78 6.70
C PHE A 12 -6.62 30.00 7.63
N ASP A 13 -6.39 29.78 8.93
CA ASP A 13 -6.15 30.84 9.90
C ASP A 13 -4.73 30.72 10.49
N SER A 14 -4.01 31.84 10.47
CA SER A 14 -2.66 31.96 11.04
C SER A 14 -2.63 31.96 12.58
N ILE A 15 -3.79 32.06 13.23
CA ILE A 15 -3.89 32.12 14.69
C ILE A 15 -4.05 30.71 15.27
N ILE A 16 -3.19 30.39 16.24
CA ILE A 16 -3.23 29.15 17.02
C ILE A 16 -3.36 29.52 18.50
N ASN A 17 -4.40 29.01 19.15
CA ASN A 17 -4.63 29.22 20.57
C ASN A 17 -4.29 27.96 21.35
N PHE A 18 -3.44 28.08 22.35
CA PHE A 18 -3.03 26.96 23.21
C PHE A 18 -3.49 27.20 24.64
N LYS A 19 -4.19 26.22 25.22
CA LYS A 19 -4.66 26.24 26.61
C LYS A 19 -4.02 25.10 27.40
N LYS A 20 -3.47 25.42 28.57
CA LYS A 20 -2.91 24.44 29.53
C LYS A 20 -3.13 24.93 30.95
N SER A 21 -3.90 24.18 31.75
CA SER A 21 -4.08 24.33 33.21
C SER A 21 -3.80 25.74 33.78
N GLY A 22 -4.67 26.71 33.46
CA GLY A 22 -4.58 28.10 33.95
C GLY A 22 -3.74 29.07 33.11
N HIS A 23 -3.11 28.59 32.03
CA HIS A 23 -2.36 29.40 31.07
C HIS A 23 -2.99 29.31 29.68
N SER A 24 -3.11 30.45 29.02
CA SER A 24 -3.51 30.55 27.63
C SER A 24 -2.47 31.36 26.87
N PHE A 25 -2.14 30.88 25.67
CA PHE A 25 -1.25 31.54 24.73
C PHE A 25 -1.98 31.68 23.40
N SER A 26 -1.77 32.82 22.75
CA SER A 26 -2.23 33.08 21.39
C SER A 26 -1.00 33.34 20.53
N TYR A 27 -0.87 32.55 19.47
CA TYR A 27 0.22 32.60 18.51
C TYR A 27 -0.34 33.03 17.16
N LYS A 28 0.21 34.09 16.59
CA LYS A 28 -0.04 34.47 15.20
C LYS A 28 1.19 34.09 14.39
N ILE A 29 1.04 33.08 13.55
CA ILE A 29 2.13 32.53 12.75
C ILE A 29 2.39 33.46 11.57
N ILE A 30 3.54 34.13 11.55
CA ILE A 30 3.91 35.03 10.45
C ILE A 30 4.69 34.27 9.39
N LYS A 31 5.67 33.47 9.82
CA LYS A 31 6.40 32.53 8.97
C LYS A 31 6.45 31.17 9.64
N GLU A 32 5.99 30.14 8.95
CA GLU A 32 6.03 28.76 9.45
C GLU A 32 7.47 28.25 9.57
N GLY A 33 8.39 28.71 8.72
CA GLY A 33 9.74 28.17 8.64
C GLY A 33 9.80 26.72 8.15
N THR A 34 11.01 26.17 8.05
CA THR A 34 11.23 24.77 7.62
C THR A 34 12.21 24.07 8.55
N TYR A 35 12.21 22.74 8.58
CA TYR A 35 13.26 22.01 9.30
C TYR A 35 14.50 21.85 8.40
N PRO A 36 15.70 22.23 8.89
CA PRO A 36 16.94 21.93 8.19
C PRO A 36 17.13 20.43 7.96
N ASN A 37 18.10 20.11 7.09
CA ASN A 37 18.51 18.73 6.86
C ASN A 37 18.91 18.03 8.16
N LYS A 38 18.73 16.69 8.21
CA LYS A 38 18.94 15.88 9.42
C LYS A 38 20.31 16.09 10.09
N SER A 39 21.36 16.39 9.32
CA SER A 39 22.70 16.66 9.84
C SER A 39 22.83 17.98 10.60
N LEU A 40 21.96 18.96 10.33
CA LEU A 40 22.00 20.31 10.90
C LEU A 40 20.86 20.59 11.88
N LEU A 41 19.87 19.70 11.95
CA LEU A 41 18.65 19.89 12.73
C LEU A 41 18.94 19.95 14.24
N ALA A 42 18.69 21.11 14.85
CA ALA A 42 18.84 21.30 16.27
C ALA A 42 17.56 20.95 17.05
N TYR A 43 17.72 20.65 18.34
CA TYR A 43 16.64 20.28 19.25
C TYR A 43 16.69 21.07 20.56
N THR A 44 15.53 21.28 21.19
CA THR A 44 15.47 21.79 22.56
C THR A 44 16.01 20.77 23.56
N LEU A 45 16.46 21.24 24.72
CA LEU A 45 16.99 20.40 25.80
C LEU A 45 15.88 19.54 26.46
N PRO A 46 16.23 18.38 27.06
CA PRO A 46 15.30 17.53 27.84
C PRO A 46 14.56 18.30 28.96
N PRO A 47 13.38 17.85 29.41
CA PRO A 47 12.76 16.54 29.15
C PRO A 47 12.03 16.42 27.80
N ASN A 48 11.59 17.54 27.21
CA ASN A 48 10.90 17.54 25.92
C ASN A 48 11.82 18.05 24.81
N LYS A 49 12.08 17.22 23.79
CA LYS A 49 12.94 17.56 22.65
C LYS A 49 12.09 17.97 21.44
N TYR A 50 11.99 19.27 21.19
CA TYR A 50 11.32 19.84 20.02
C TYR A 50 12.35 20.21 18.95
N ARG A 51 12.03 19.93 17.69
CA ARG A 51 12.85 20.33 16.53
C ARG A 51 12.81 21.84 16.34
N ILE A 52 13.96 22.44 16.05
CA ILE A 52 14.08 23.89 15.86
C ILE A 52 13.98 24.23 14.37
N PRO A 53 12.95 24.98 13.93
CA PRO A 53 12.79 25.40 12.54
C PRO A 53 13.74 26.57 12.17
N ASP A 54 14.03 26.70 10.88
CA ASP A 54 14.71 27.81 10.25
C ASP A 54 13.72 28.77 9.56
N ASP A 55 14.08 30.05 9.44
CA ASP A 55 13.24 31.18 8.99
C ASP A 55 11.82 31.18 9.61
N TYR A 56 11.75 30.86 10.90
CA TYR A 56 10.49 30.79 11.64
C TYR A 56 10.20 32.12 12.35
N MET A 57 8.97 32.60 12.25
CA MET A 57 8.54 33.83 12.91
C MET A 57 7.12 33.71 13.45
N VAL A 58 6.97 34.01 14.74
CA VAL A 58 5.69 33.99 15.43
C VAL A 58 5.52 35.22 16.29
N GLU A 59 4.33 35.81 16.24
CA GLU A 59 3.92 36.84 17.19
C GLU A 59 3.15 36.19 18.32
N THR A 60 3.54 36.48 19.56
CA THR A 60 2.97 35.88 20.77
C THR A 60 2.66 36.95 21.79
N THR A 61 1.51 36.82 22.45
CA THR A 61 1.16 37.68 23.58
C THR A 61 1.73 37.12 24.88
N TRP A 62 2.48 37.94 25.61
CA TRP A 62 3.08 37.61 26.89
C TRP A 62 2.58 38.52 28.00
N GLY A 63 2.32 37.99 29.20
CA GLY A 63 1.87 38.77 30.37
C GLY A 63 0.39 38.56 30.74
N ARG A 64 -0.03 39.14 31.87
CA ARG A 64 -1.39 39.00 32.43
C ARG A 64 -2.18 40.31 32.35
N SER A 65 -3.46 40.20 32.02
CA SER A 65 -4.44 41.30 32.02
C SER A 65 -3.92 42.55 31.31
N ASN A 66 -3.86 43.70 31.99
CA ASN A 66 -3.48 44.99 31.39
C ASN A 66 -1.97 45.13 31.13
N ASN A 67 -1.15 44.13 31.48
CA ASN A 67 0.29 44.09 31.23
C ASN A 67 0.65 43.10 30.11
N ARG A 68 -0.25 42.91 29.14
CA ARG A 68 0.05 42.11 27.95
C ARG A 68 1.01 42.86 27.04
N CYS A 69 2.17 42.28 26.84
CA CYS A 69 3.16 42.67 25.85
C CYS A 69 3.00 41.76 24.63
N VAL A 70 3.07 42.32 23.44
CA VAL A 70 3.17 41.55 22.20
C VAL A 70 4.64 41.49 21.82
N VAL A 71 5.14 40.30 21.55
CA VAL A 71 6.52 40.08 21.11
C VAL A 71 6.54 39.25 19.85
N GLN A 72 7.53 39.49 19.00
CA GLN A 72 7.84 38.65 17.85
C GLN A 72 9.05 37.79 18.16
N CYS A 73 8.88 36.48 18.04
CA CYS A 73 9.93 35.51 18.23
C CYS A 73 10.38 35.03 16.85
N PHE A 74 11.67 35.17 16.57
CA PHE A 74 12.27 34.81 15.29
C PHE A 74 13.39 33.79 15.50
N ILE A 75 13.47 32.81 14.60
CA ILE A 75 14.54 31.82 14.56
C ILE A 75 15.07 31.71 13.15
N ASN A 76 16.38 31.81 13.02
CA ASN A 76 17.11 31.52 11.79
C ASN A 76 18.38 30.71 12.10
N TYR A 77 18.88 29.99 11.10
CA TYR A 77 20.16 29.29 11.18
C TYR A 77 21.25 30.15 10.55
N ILE A 78 22.23 30.55 11.36
CA ILE A 78 23.45 31.26 10.92
C ILE A 78 24.62 30.33 11.19
N ASP A 79 25.49 30.12 10.20
CA ASP A 79 26.62 29.20 10.29
C ASP A 79 26.23 27.81 10.82
N ASN A 80 25.10 27.29 10.31
CA ASN A 80 24.52 26.00 10.67
C ASN A 80 24.07 25.87 12.15
N LYS A 81 23.90 26.98 12.87
CA LYS A 81 23.42 27.00 14.25
C LYS A 81 22.18 27.89 14.40
N PRO A 82 21.19 27.48 15.20
CA PRO A 82 20.01 28.30 15.43
C PRO A 82 20.37 29.54 16.26
N VAL A 83 19.92 30.69 15.79
CA VAL A 83 19.94 31.97 16.49
C VAL A 83 18.51 32.32 16.84
N PHE A 84 18.26 32.56 18.12
CA PHE A 84 16.95 32.89 18.65
C PHE A 84 16.88 34.39 18.90
N GLN A 85 15.84 35.05 18.43
CA GLN A 85 15.64 36.48 18.61
C GLN A 85 14.24 36.77 19.16
N ILE A 86 14.14 37.75 20.05
CA ILE A 86 12.87 38.29 20.52
C ILE A 86 12.87 39.78 20.23
N TRP A 87 11.89 40.21 19.44
CA TRP A 87 11.66 41.59 19.09
C TRP A 87 10.48 42.11 19.90
N PHE A 88 10.61 43.30 20.48
CA PHE A 88 9.64 43.87 21.43
C PHE A 88 9.70 45.41 21.42
N GLY A 89 8.72 46.07 22.05
CA GLY A 89 8.56 47.53 21.97
C GLY A 89 7.32 47.93 21.16
N LYS A 90 7.09 49.23 20.96
CA LYS A 90 5.86 49.72 20.31
C LYS A 90 5.79 49.31 18.83
N CYS A 91 6.94 49.20 18.17
CA CYS A 91 7.07 48.76 16.78
C CYS A 91 8.12 47.64 16.62
N PHE A 92 8.30 46.82 17.66
CA PHE A 92 9.36 45.79 17.69
C PHE A 92 10.78 46.37 17.52
N GLU A 93 11.00 47.61 17.97
CA GLU A 93 12.27 48.33 17.81
C GLU A 93 13.44 47.75 18.64
N HIS A 94 13.15 46.99 19.69
CA HIS A 94 14.16 46.39 20.55
C HIS A 94 14.32 44.90 20.24
N VAL A 95 15.56 44.43 20.17
CA VAL A 95 15.88 43.03 19.85
C VAL A 95 16.88 42.48 20.84
N VAL A 96 16.53 41.36 21.46
CA VAL A 96 17.51 40.48 22.13
C VAL A 96 17.76 39.25 21.29
N SER A 97 18.99 38.74 21.33
CA SER A 97 19.37 37.53 20.62
C SER A 97 20.17 36.57 21.50
N SER A 98 20.07 35.28 21.22
CA SER A 98 20.91 34.25 21.82
C SER A 98 21.17 33.13 20.82
N VAL A 99 22.40 32.62 20.82
CA VAL A 99 22.79 31.40 20.10
C VAL A 99 22.69 30.15 20.98
N ARG A 100 22.32 30.31 22.27
CA ARG A 100 22.33 29.22 23.25
C ARG A 100 21.03 28.45 23.27
N SER A 101 19.91 29.14 23.43
CA SER A 101 18.56 28.54 23.43
C SER A 101 17.45 29.59 23.44
N ALA A 102 16.23 29.17 23.09
CA ALA A 102 15.01 29.97 23.24
C ALA A 102 14.80 30.46 24.69
N THR A 103 15.14 29.66 25.70
CA THR A 103 15.01 30.05 27.11
C THR A 103 16.05 31.09 27.52
N ASP A 104 17.27 31.01 26.97
CA ASP A 104 18.33 31.98 27.24
C ASP A 104 17.97 33.37 26.72
N VAL A 105 17.51 33.48 25.46
CA VAL A 105 17.02 34.76 24.92
C VAL A 105 15.79 35.28 25.68
N THR A 106 14.92 34.39 26.15
CA THR A 106 13.76 34.77 26.98
C THR A 106 14.20 35.37 28.31
N ASN A 107 15.26 34.84 28.92
CA ASN A 107 15.84 35.43 30.13
C ASN A 107 16.48 36.79 29.88
N LEU A 108 17.14 36.98 28.72
CA LEU A 108 17.68 38.28 28.31
C LEU A 108 16.56 39.31 28.13
N PHE A 109 15.50 38.93 27.39
CA PHE A 109 14.30 39.74 27.23
C PHE A 109 13.69 40.15 28.58
N HIS A 110 13.56 39.21 29.53
CA HIS A 110 13.02 39.53 30.85
C HIS A 110 13.89 40.54 31.63
N LYS A 111 15.22 40.44 31.53
CA LYS A 111 16.14 41.39 32.19
C LYS A 111 16.00 42.80 31.62
N GLU A 112 15.85 42.91 30.30
CA GLU A 112 15.79 44.19 29.61
C GLU A 112 14.40 44.85 29.71
N TYR A 113 13.33 44.07 29.55
CA TYR A 113 11.96 44.57 29.57
C TYR A 113 11.39 44.74 30.99
N THR A 114 11.82 43.92 31.95
CA THR A 114 11.23 43.90 33.29
C THR A 114 12.29 43.94 34.38
N SER A 115 12.78 45.13 34.71
CA SER A 115 13.64 45.34 35.89
C SER A 115 12.94 44.97 37.23
N LEU A 116 11.66 44.58 37.22
CA LEU A 116 10.79 44.57 38.41
C LEU A 116 9.90 43.33 38.65
N LYS A 117 9.95 42.23 37.88
CA LYS A 117 9.03 41.08 38.11
C LYS A 117 9.67 39.69 37.95
N LYS A 118 9.39 38.82 38.93
CA LYS A 118 9.89 37.44 39.07
C LYS A 118 9.16 36.39 38.20
N THR A 119 8.57 36.77 37.06
CA THR A 119 7.83 35.80 36.22
C THR A 119 8.77 35.15 35.20
N LYS A 120 9.19 33.91 35.47
CA LYS A 120 9.97 33.09 34.52
C LYS A 120 9.03 32.49 33.48
N THR A 121 9.23 32.82 32.21
CA THR A 121 8.50 32.20 31.09
C THR A 121 9.44 31.25 30.36
N SER A 122 8.96 30.05 30.06
CA SER A 122 9.77 29.11 29.27
C SER A 122 9.77 29.55 27.80
N GLY A 123 10.97 29.66 27.23
CA GLY A 123 11.15 30.06 25.83
C GLY A 123 10.47 29.11 24.85
N ILE A 124 10.26 27.84 25.23
CA ILE A 124 9.52 26.86 24.43
C ILE A 124 8.07 27.31 24.19
N TYR A 125 7.42 27.87 25.22
CA TYR A 125 6.07 28.41 25.07
C TYR A 125 6.10 29.76 24.39
N LEU A 126 7.05 30.65 24.73
CA LEU A 126 7.11 31.96 24.09
C LEU A 126 7.30 31.87 22.57
N PHE A 127 8.11 30.93 22.09
CA PHE A 127 8.32 30.67 20.67
C PHE A 127 7.27 29.72 20.06
N GLY A 128 6.34 29.15 20.83
CA GLY A 128 5.38 28.18 20.30
C GLY A 128 6.02 26.90 19.74
N LEU A 129 7.23 26.52 20.19
CA LEU A 129 7.95 25.34 19.64
C LEU A 129 7.28 23.99 19.95
N HIS A 130 6.32 23.99 20.88
CA HIS A 130 5.56 22.81 21.29
C HIS A 130 4.27 22.59 20.47
N LEU A 131 3.92 23.51 19.57
CA LEU A 131 2.70 23.44 18.77
C LEU A 131 2.79 22.27 17.79
N LYS A 132 1.92 21.27 17.97
CA LYS A 132 1.94 20.04 17.17
C LYS A 132 1.48 20.31 15.74
N THR A 133 0.59 21.27 15.55
CA THR A 133 0.05 21.60 14.23
C THR A 133 1.13 22.13 13.29
N LEU A 134 2.06 22.92 13.79
CA LEU A 134 3.18 23.41 13.00
C LEU A 134 4.19 22.30 12.68
N GLU A 135 4.41 21.38 13.61
CA GLU A 135 5.24 20.20 13.35
C GLU A 135 4.65 19.37 12.20
N MET A 136 3.35 19.08 12.24
CA MET A 136 2.66 18.34 11.18
C MET A 136 2.67 19.09 9.84
N ALA A 137 2.45 20.41 9.85
CA ALA A 137 2.45 21.22 8.63
C ALA A 137 3.81 21.20 7.91
N ARG A 138 4.90 21.36 8.67
CA ARG A 138 6.28 21.32 8.14
C ARG A 138 6.63 19.95 7.57
N GLU A 139 6.25 18.88 8.28
CA GLU A 139 6.45 17.52 7.77
C GLU A 139 5.66 17.24 6.50
N GLY A 140 4.42 17.74 6.41
CA GLY A 140 3.58 17.61 5.21
C GLY A 140 4.25 18.18 3.97
N LYS A 141 4.83 19.38 4.09
CA LYS A 141 5.57 20.03 2.98
C LYS A 141 6.83 19.26 2.59
N GLN A 142 7.60 18.76 3.56
CA GLN A 142 8.79 17.95 3.28
C GLN A 142 8.42 16.64 2.57
N ARG A 143 7.30 16.00 2.94
CA ARG A 143 6.79 14.79 2.27
C ARG A 143 6.29 15.07 0.85
N ALA A 144 5.69 16.23 0.60
CA ALA A 144 5.24 16.63 -0.74
C ALA A 144 6.40 16.71 -1.75
N HIS A 145 7.58 17.17 -1.31
CA HIS A 145 8.78 17.17 -2.16
C HIS A 145 9.38 15.76 -2.39
N ILE A 146 9.12 14.81 -1.51
CA ILE A 146 9.66 13.44 -1.59
C ILE A 146 8.75 12.50 -2.38
N LEU A 147 7.43 12.71 -2.33
CA LEU A 147 6.46 11.79 -2.92
C LEU A 147 6.08 12.18 -4.34
N LYS A 148 6.33 11.27 -5.29
CA LYS A 148 5.88 11.43 -6.67
C LYS A 148 4.35 11.54 -6.77
N PRO A 149 3.82 12.41 -7.64
CA PRO A 149 2.41 12.44 -8.01
C PRO A 149 1.91 11.08 -8.48
N ILE A 150 0.61 10.82 -8.33
CA ILE A 150 0.03 9.50 -8.62
C ILE A 150 0.18 9.12 -10.10
N ASP A 151 0.03 10.09 -11.00
CA ASP A 151 0.17 9.89 -12.46
C ASP A 151 1.61 9.55 -12.87
N GLN A 152 2.59 9.76 -11.98
CA GLN A 152 4.01 9.47 -12.21
C GLN A 152 4.48 8.24 -11.42
N CYS A 153 3.57 7.52 -10.76
CA CYS A 153 3.88 6.36 -9.96
C CYS A 153 3.64 5.06 -10.74
N GLY A 154 4.57 4.12 -10.64
CA GLY A 154 4.34 2.75 -11.12
C GLY A 154 3.37 2.00 -10.21
N ASN A 155 2.72 0.95 -10.74
CA ASN A 155 1.75 0.12 -10.02
C ASN A 155 2.27 -0.36 -8.66
N PHE A 156 3.53 -0.78 -8.57
CA PHE A 156 4.13 -1.22 -7.30
C PHE A 156 4.11 -0.14 -6.21
N THR A 157 4.41 1.11 -6.56
CA THR A 157 4.35 2.24 -5.62
C THR A 157 2.92 2.51 -5.19
N LEU A 158 1.97 2.44 -6.12
CA LEU A 158 0.53 2.60 -5.83
C LEU A 158 0.04 1.51 -4.87
N THR A 159 0.39 0.24 -5.13
CA THR A 159 0.06 -0.89 -4.27
C THR A 159 0.65 -0.72 -2.87
N LYS A 160 1.92 -0.32 -2.74
CA LYS A 160 2.54 -0.06 -1.43
C LYS A 160 1.83 1.04 -0.66
N ARG A 161 1.46 2.14 -1.32
CA ARG A 161 0.70 3.23 -0.70
C ARG A 161 -0.66 2.74 -0.23
N ALA A 162 -1.38 2.00 -1.07
CA ALA A 162 -2.68 1.44 -0.72
C ALA A 162 -2.61 0.46 0.45
N MET A 163 -1.66 -0.48 0.43
CA MET A 163 -1.42 -1.39 1.55
C MET A 163 -1.09 -0.66 2.85
N SER A 164 -0.32 0.44 2.79
CA SER A 164 0.01 1.25 3.96
C SER A 164 -1.24 1.88 4.58
N ILE A 165 -2.08 2.50 3.75
CA ILE A 165 -3.37 3.05 4.17
C ILE A 165 -4.23 1.95 4.80
N GLY A 166 -4.34 0.81 4.13
CA GLY A 166 -5.13 -0.30 4.62
C GLY A 166 -4.67 -0.80 6.00
N LYS A 167 -3.37 -0.96 6.20
CA LYS A 167 -2.83 -1.38 7.51
C LYS A 167 -3.17 -0.38 8.62
N HIS A 168 -3.06 0.91 8.34
CA HIS A 168 -3.36 1.95 9.33
C HIS A 168 -4.84 1.97 9.70
N ILE A 169 -5.74 1.94 8.71
CA ILE A 169 -7.18 1.98 8.99
C ILE A 169 -7.63 0.72 9.73
N LEU A 170 -7.11 -0.45 9.38
CA LEU A 170 -7.42 -1.69 10.11
C LEU A 170 -6.98 -1.62 11.58
N ALA A 171 -5.78 -1.09 11.85
CA ALA A 171 -5.29 -0.91 13.20
C ALA A 171 -6.17 0.05 14.01
N GLU A 172 -6.55 1.19 13.42
CA GLU A 172 -7.44 2.17 14.06
C GLU A 172 -8.84 1.61 14.29
N PHE A 173 -9.39 0.87 13.34
CA PHE A 173 -10.67 0.17 13.47
C PHE A 173 -10.65 -0.77 14.67
N ASN A 174 -9.64 -1.65 14.77
CA ASN A 174 -9.51 -2.60 15.86
C ASN A 174 -9.34 -1.93 17.24
N GLU A 175 -8.64 -0.79 17.31
CA GLU A 175 -8.51 -0.04 18.56
C GLU A 175 -9.84 0.60 19.00
N LYS A 176 -10.61 1.13 18.04
CA LYS A 176 -11.89 1.78 18.31
C LYS A 176 -13.00 0.78 18.62
N THR A 177 -13.04 -0.37 17.96
CA THR A 177 -14.07 -1.38 18.20
C THR A 177 -14.05 -1.90 19.62
N GLN A 178 -12.87 -2.12 20.20
CA GLN A 178 -12.71 -2.50 21.61
C GLN A 178 -13.33 -1.50 22.62
N LYS A 179 -13.47 -0.23 22.23
CA LYS A 179 -14.01 0.83 23.08
C LYS A 179 -15.48 1.13 22.83
N LEU A 180 -16.00 0.78 21.65
CA LEU A 180 -17.32 1.20 21.17
C LEU A 180 -18.33 0.05 21.10
N TYR A 181 -17.87 -1.19 21.02
CA TYR A 181 -18.72 -2.38 20.92
C TYR A 181 -18.64 -3.22 22.20
N ASN A 182 -19.68 -4.02 22.44
CA ASN A 182 -19.63 -5.04 23.49
C ASN A 182 -18.61 -6.13 23.11
N LEU A 183 -18.07 -6.85 24.10
CA LEU A 183 -17.20 -8.01 23.88
C LEU A 183 -17.90 -9.17 23.16
N GLU A 184 -19.23 -9.25 23.23
CA GLU A 184 -20.03 -10.25 22.50
C GLU A 184 -20.23 -9.88 21.02
N ASP A 185 -20.09 -8.60 20.66
CA ASP A 185 -20.19 -8.15 19.28
C ASP A 185 -18.83 -8.32 18.59
N VAL A 186 -18.81 -8.93 17.40
CA VAL A 186 -17.59 -9.13 16.61
C VAL A 186 -17.64 -8.24 15.36
N PRO A 187 -17.34 -6.94 15.49
CA PRO A 187 -17.28 -6.04 14.34
C PRO A 187 -16.11 -6.40 13.44
N ALA A 188 -16.37 -6.50 12.13
CA ALA A 188 -15.37 -6.80 11.11
C ALA A 188 -15.29 -5.67 10.07
N LEU A 189 -14.06 -5.28 9.71
CA LEU A 189 -13.82 -4.38 8.59
C LEU A 189 -13.67 -5.24 7.33
N GLU A 190 -14.65 -5.21 6.43
CA GLU A 190 -14.65 -6.07 5.24
C GLU A 190 -13.80 -5.51 4.10
N SER A 191 -13.95 -4.22 3.80
CA SER A 191 -13.19 -3.55 2.75
C SER A 191 -13.08 -2.04 2.96
N ILE A 192 -12.11 -1.44 2.27
CA ILE A 192 -11.96 0.01 2.14
C ILE A 192 -11.90 0.35 0.66
N CYS A 193 -12.79 1.23 0.23
CA CYS A 193 -12.80 1.80 -1.11
C CYS A 193 -12.53 3.31 -1.03
N TYR A 194 -11.55 3.79 -1.79
CA TYR A 194 -11.28 5.21 -1.91
C TYR A 194 -10.70 5.53 -3.29
N SER A 195 -10.78 6.80 -3.69
CA SER A 195 -10.18 7.25 -4.94
C SER A 195 -9.26 8.44 -4.73
N VAL A 196 -8.21 8.51 -5.56
CA VAL A 196 -7.33 9.68 -5.66
C VAL A 196 -7.61 10.36 -7.00
N ASN A 197 -7.89 11.67 -6.94
CA ASN A 197 -8.23 12.50 -8.09
C ASN A 197 -9.43 11.98 -8.92
N LYS A 198 -10.30 11.15 -8.33
CA LYS A 198 -11.41 10.44 -9.02
C LYS A 198 -10.97 9.58 -10.22
N LYS A 199 -9.67 9.35 -10.40
CA LYS A 199 -9.10 8.56 -11.52
C LYS A 199 -8.59 7.20 -11.06
N HIS A 200 -7.97 7.16 -9.89
CA HIS A 200 -7.39 5.93 -9.35
C HIS A 200 -8.21 5.45 -8.17
N THR A 201 -9.03 4.43 -8.41
CA THR A 201 -9.81 3.77 -7.38
C THR A 201 -9.00 2.63 -6.77
N PHE A 202 -8.94 2.61 -5.45
CA PHE A 202 -8.31 1.56 -4.67
C PHE A 202 -9.39 0.84 -3.89
N ASN A 203 -9.41 -0.48 -4.01
CA ASN A 203 -10.24 -1.34 -3.19
C ASN A 203 -9.34 -2.29 -2.42
N ILE A 204 -9.44 -2.26 -1.09
CA ILE A 204 -8.66 -3.09 -0.18
C ILE A 204 -9.66 -3.99 0.52
N SER A 205 -9.66 -5.28 0.20
CA SER A 205 -10.42 -6.28 0.93
C SER A 205 -9.61 -6.82 2.10
N TYR A 206 -10.27 -7.01 3.24
CA TYR A 206 -9.72 -7.65 4.44
C TYR A 206 -10.36 -9.00 4.72
N GLU A 207 -11.38 -9.37 3.93
CA GLU A 207 -11.82 -10.74 3.91
C GLU A 207 -10.59 -11.64 3.71
N ASN A 208 -10.43 -12.60 4.63
CA ASN A 208 -9.68 -13.79 4.30
C ASN A 208 -10.37 -14.34 3.05
N GLU A 209 -9.81 -14.10 1.86
CA GLU A 209 -10.15 -14.89 0.69
C GLU A 209 -9.96 -16.33 1.16
N ASP A 210 -11.08 -17.00 1.43
CA ASP A 210 -11.10 -18.41 1.77
C ASP A 210 -10.21 -19.07 0.72
N LYS A 211 -9.09 -19.67 1.15
CA LYS A 211 -8.07 -20.19 0.22
C LYS A 211 -8.72 -21.07 -0.85
N THR A 212 -9.80 -21.75 -0.46
CA THR A 212 -10.71 -22.53 -1.28
C THR A 212 -11.42 -21.69 -2.35
N LYS A 213 -12.08 -20.57 -1.99
CA LYS A 213 -12.71 -19.65 -2.96
C LYS A 213 -11.70 -19.00 -3.90
N LYS A 214 -10.52 -18.63 -3.41
CA LYS A 214 -9.44 -18.09 -4.25
C LYS A 214 -8.99 -19.12 -5.27
N LYS A 215 -8.77 -20.36 -4.83
CA LYS A 215 -8.40 -21.46 -5.73
C LYS A 215 -9.49 -21.73 -6.76
N GLN A 216 -10.76 -21.82 -6.34
CA GLN A 216 -11.90 -21.99 -7.23
C GLN A 216 -12.01 -20.87 -8.28
N LYS A 217 -11.71 -19.62 -7.89
CA LYS A 217 -11.66 -18.48 -8.83
C LYS A 217 -10.56 -18.67 -9.87
N LEU A 218 -9.35 -19.07 -9.46
CA LEU A 218 -8.23 -19.32 -10.38
C LEU A 218 -8.55 -20.49 -11.33
N GLU A 219 -9.03 -21.61 -10.81
CA GLU A 219 -9.43 -22.80 -11.58
C GLU A 219 -10.54 -22.47 -12.60
N SER A 220 -11.54 -21.69 -12.21
CA SER A 220 -12.63 -21.26 -13.09
C SER A 220 -12.13 -20.37 -14.24
N ILE A 221 -11.17 -19.48 -13.96
CA ILE A 221 -10.56 -18.65 -14.99
C ILE A 221 -9.70 -19.50 -15.93
N VAL A 222 -8.87 -20.42 -15.41
CA VAL A 222 -8.09 -21.34 -16.23
C VAL A 222 -9.02 -22.09 -17.20
N ARG A 223 -10.12 -22.64 -16.67
CA ARG A 223 -11.13 -23.35 -17.45
C ARG A 223 -11.75 -22.47 -18.54
N ALA A 224 -12.17 -21.25 -18.22
CA ALA A 224 -12.76 -20.33 -19.20
C ALA A 224 -11.75 -19.94 -20.30
N LEU A 225 -10.47 -19.79 -19.96
CA LEU A 225 -9.41 -19.53 -20.94
C LEU A 225 -9.21 -20.72 -21.89
N ASP A 226 -9.26 -21.94 -21.36
CA ASP A 226 -9.13 -23.17 -22.16
C ASP A 226 -10.35 -23.42 -23.05
N GLU A 227 -11.56 -23.34 -22.49
CA GLU A 227 -12.81 -23.49 -23.26
C GLU A 227 -12.94 -22.42 -24.36
N GLY A 228 -12.46 -21.20 -24.09
CA GLY A 228 -12.47 -20.09 -25.03
C GLY A 228 -11.27 -20.00 -25.97
N ASN A 229 -10.29 -20.92 -25.87
CA ASN A 229 -9.01 -20.84 -26.59
C ASN A 229 -8.33 -19.46 -26.49
N ILE A 230 -8.41 -18.81 -25.33
CA ILE A 230 -7.92 -17.44 -25.15
C ILE A 230 -6.39 -17.47 -25.00
N PRO A 231 -5.64 -16.84 -25.92
CA PRO A 231 -4.18 -16.82 -25.83
C PRO A 231 -3.70 -16.08 -24.58
N ARG A 232 -2.56 -16.52 -24.05
CA ARG A 232 -1.90 -15.92 -22.89
C ARG A 232 -1.74 -14.40 -23.01
N ASP A 233 -1.29 -13.90 -24.16
CA ASP A 233 -1.09 -12.47 -24.37
C ASP A 233 -2.40 -11.67 -24.40
N SER A 234 -3.49 -12.27 -24.85
CA SER A 234 -4.83 -11.65 -24.79
C SER A 234 -5.28 -11.48 -23.34
N TYR A 235 -5.12 -12.51 -22.51
CA TYR A 235 -5.41 -12.41 -21.08
C TYR A 235 -4.52 -11.38 -20.37
N ARG A 236 -3.22 -11.28 -20.73
CA ARG A 236 -2.32 -10.26 -20.18
C ARG A 236 -2.80 -8.83 -20.47
N ARG A 237 -3.34 -8.57 -21.67
CA ARG A 237 -3.93 -7.26 -22.01
C ARG A 237 -5.16 -6.96 -21.16
N LEU A 238 -6.02 -7.95 -20.90
CA LEU A 238 -7.18 -7.79 -20.01
C LEU A 238 -6.75 -7.43 -18.58
N CYS A 239 -5.77 -8.15 -18.00
CA CYS A 239 -5.24 -7.86 -16.66
C CYS A 239 -4.50 -6.51 -16.56
N ALA A 240 -4.14 -5.89 -17.68
CA ALA A 240 -3.54 -4.55 -17.67
C ALA A 240 -4.60 -3.46 -17.43
N ILE A 241 -5.85 -3.73 -17.79
CA ILE A 241 -6.97 -2.79 -17.70
C ILE A 241 -7.83 -3.08 -16.46
N GLU A 242 -8.14 -4.35 -16.20
CA GLU A 242 -8.96 -4.78 -15.08
C GLU A 242 -8.09 -5.21 -13.89
N TYR A 243 -8.17 -4.47 -12.79
CA TYR A 243 -7.32 -4.68 -11.62
C TYR A 243 -7.83 -5.79 -10.70
N ASN A 244 -9.10 -6.19 -10.82
CA ASN A 244 -9.70 -7.27 -10.01
C ASN A 244 -9.42 -8.67 -10.56
N LEU A 245 -8.84 -8.78 -11.76
CA LEU A 245 -8.44 -10.04 -12.37
C LEU A 245 -7.11 -10.54 -11.78
N PRO A 246 -6.99 -11.84 -11.46
CA PRO A 246 -5.71 -12.44 -11.10
C PRO A 246 -4.68 -12.24 -12.20
N ARG A 247 -3.42 -12.02 -11.80
CA ARG A 247 -2.35 -11.79 -12.77
C ARG A 247 -2.10 -13.07 -13.57
N GLU A 248 -1.70 -12.91 -14.84
CA GLU A 248 -1.40 -14.05 -15.71
C GLU A 248 -0.41 -15.04 -15.07
N GLY A 249 0.59 -14.56 -14.34
CA GLY A 249 1.53 -15.45 -13.63
C GLY A 249 0.88 -16.33 -12.55
N GLU A 250 -0.21 -15.88 -11.91
CA GLU A 250 -0.97 -16.72 -10.97
C GLU A 250 -1.76 -17.79 -11.73
N ILE A 251 -2.39 -17.42 -12.85
CA ILE A 251 -3.11 -18.36 -13.73
C ILE A 251 -2.17 -19.42 -14.31
N SER A 252 -0.97 -19.02 -14.75
CA SER A 252 0.02 -19.95 -15.27
C SER A 252 0.48 -20.96 -14.21
N LYS A 253 0.65 -20.54 -12.96
CA LYS A 253 0.99 -21.44 -11.85
C LYS A 253 -0.12 -22.45 -11.59
N GLU A 254 -1.37 -21.99 -11.56
CA GLU A 254 -2.51 -22.89 -11.36
C GLU A 254 -2.63 -23.88 -12.52
N ARG A 255 -2.39 -23.45 -13.77
CA ARG A 255 -2.35 -24.35 -14.93
C ARG A 255 -1.28 -25.44 -14.79
N ILE A 256 -0.08 -25.08 -14.31
CA ILE A 256 0.98 -26.07 -14.04
C ILE A 256 0.54 -27.06 -12.96
N ASN A 257 -0.03 -26.57 -11.85
CA ASN A 257 -0.55 -27.41 -10.77
C ASN A 257 -1.62 -28.41 -11.28
N ILE A 258 -2.56 -27.94 -12.08
CA ILE A 258 -3.58 -28.79 -12.72
C ILE A 258 -2.90 -29.85 -13.61
N ASN A 259 -1.90 -29.46 -14.41
CA ASN A 259 -1.16 -30.41 -15.25
C ASN A 259 -0.41 -31.46 -14.44
N GLU A 260 0.21 -31.09 -13.32
CA GLU A 260 0.89 -32.04 -12.43
C GLU A 260 -0.09 -33.06 -11.83
N ILE A 261 -1.26 -32.59 -11.37
CA ILE A 261 -2.35 -33.46 -10.91
C ILE A 261 -2.81 -34.38 -12.04
N MET A 262 -3.05 -33.84 -13.24
CA MET A 262 -3.49 -34.63 -14.39
C MET A 262 -2.48 -35.71 -14.78
N VAL A 263 -1.18 -35.42 -14.72
CA VAL A 263 -0.11 -36.41 -14.99
C VAL A 263 -0.11 -37.53 -13.95
N GLN A 264 -0.39 -37.23 -12.68
CA GLN A 264 -0.50 -38.26 -11.64
C GLN A 264 -1.75 -39.13 -11.80
N LEU A 265 -2.89 -38.52 -12.15
CA LEU A 265 -4.17 -39.22 -12.23
C LEU A 265 -4.35 -39.99 -13.55
N ILE A 266 -3.89 -39.41 -14.67
CA ILE A 266 -4.01 -39.98 -16.01
C ILE A 266 -2.66 -39.81 -16.72
N PRO A 267 -1.65 -40.64 -16.38
CA PRO A 267 -0.30 -40.50 -16.92
C PRO A 267 -0.28 -40.66 -18.43
N ILE A 268 0.51 -39.80 -19.10
CA ILE A 268 0.92 -40.03 -20.48
C ILE A 268 2.18 -40.89 -20.43
N THR A 269 2.11 -42.10 -20.97
CA THR A 269 3.29 -42.90 -21.24
C THR A 269 3.69 -42.76 -22.70
N ILE A 270 4.98 -42.82 -22.99
CA ILE A 270 5.45 -42.83 -24.37
C ILE A 270 5.41 -44.28 -24.86
N VAL A 271 4.74 -44.51 -25.98
CA VAL A 271 4.74 -45.81 -26.67
C VAL A 271 5.47 -45.66 -27.98
N ASP A 272 6.34 -46.62 -28.27
CA ASP A 272 7.01 -46.71 -29.55
C ASP A 272 6.06 -47.35 -30.58
N ILE A 273 5.66 -46.59 -31.59
CA ILE A 273 4.76 -47.02 -32.66
C ILE A 273 5.61 -47.58 -33.80
N ASN A 274 6.44 -48.59 -33.51
CA ASN A 274 7.19 -49.29 -34.55
C ASN A 274 6.27 -50.30 -35.24
N THR A 275 5.62 -49.85 -36.31
CA THR A 275 4.73 -50.62 -37.19
C THR A 275 5.53 -51.58 -38.08
N LYS A 276 5.79 -52.81 -37.62
CA LYS A 276 6.17 -53.93 -38.51
C LYS A 276 5.11 -55.01 -38.66
N SER A 277 3.99 -54.93 -37.96
CA SER A 277 3.03 -56.04 -37.85
C SER A 277 1.56 -55.68 -38.18
N GLN A 278 1.30 -54.55 -38.83
CA GLN A 278 -0.08 -54.13 -39.19
C GLN A 278 -0.23 -53.52 -40.60
N VAL A 279 0.74 -53.73 -41.50
CA VAL A 279 0.51 -53.37 -42.91
C VAL A 279 -0.19 -54.56 -43.56
N ASP A 280 -1.45 -54.37 -43.96
CA ASP A 280 -2.16 -55.31 -44.82
C ASP A 280 -1.42 -55.34 -46.17
N GLU A 281 -0.69 -56.42 -46.45
CA GLU A 281 0.12 -56.60 -47.67
C GLU A 281 -0.74 -56.69 -48.95
N SER A 282 -2.06 -56.49 -48.85
CA SER A 282 -3.00 -56.56 -49.97
C SER A 282 -3.12 -55.28 -50.80
N GLU A 283 -2.65 -54.12 -50.31
CA GLU A 283 -2.57 -52.89 -51.09
C GLU A 283 -1.18 -52.74 -51.73
N GLY A 284 -1.15 -52.48 -53.05
CA GLY A 284 0.08 -52.32 -53.81
C GLY A 284 0.95 -51.19 -53.26
N VAL A 285 2.24 -51.46 -53.09
CA VAL A 285 3.22 -50.52 -52.55
C VAL A 285 3.51 -49.43 -53.60
N ASP A 286 3.21 -48.17 -53.27
CA ASP A 286 3.48 -46.99 -54.14
C ASP A 286 4.93 -46.48 -54.03
N ILE A 287 5.72 -46.98 -53.08
CA ILE A 287 7.11 -46.57 -52.81
C ILE A 287 8.00 -47.80 -52.60
N ASP A 288 8.76 -48.18 -53.63
CA ASP A 288 9.66 -49.35 -53.65
C ASP A 288 11.05 -49.11 -53.00
N ASP A 289 11.21 -48.04 -52.21
CA ASP A 289 12.47 -47.73 -51.53
C ASP A 289 12.41 -48.07 -50.03
N GLU A 290 13.03 -49.19 -49.67
CA GLU A 290 13.12 -49.72 -48.31
C GLU A 290 13.83 -48.76 -47.33
N SER A 291 14.68 -47.86 -47.83
CA SER A 291 15.31 -46.80 -47.01
C SER A 291 14.31 -45.73 -46.62
N ILE A 292 13.45 -45.31 -47.55
CA ILE A 292 12.45 -44.24 -47.34
C ILE A 292 11.32 -44.76 -46.43
N THR A 293 10.85 -45.99 -46.65
CA THR A 293 9.83 -46.60 -45.78
C THR A 293 10.34 -46.77 -44.35
N GLN A 294 11.59 -47.21 -44.16
CA GLN A 294 12.18 -47.34 -42.84
C GLN A 294 12.44 -45.96 -42.18
N GLU A 295 12.79 -44.92 -42.94
CA GLU A 295 12.96 -43.54 -42.44
C GLU A 295 11.62 -42.93 -42.00
N VAL A 296 10.54 -43.15 -42.75
CA VAL A 296 9.17 -42.72 -42.37
C VAL A 296 8.68 -43.47 -41.12
N ILE A 297 8.89 -44.79 -41.03
CA ILE A 297 8.55 -45.58 -39.84
C ILE A 297 9.34 -45.09 -38.61
N ASN A 298 10.65 -44.80 -38.79
CA ASN A 298 11.49 -44.26 -37.72
C ASN A 298 11.07 -42.82 -37.33
N ALA A 299 10.51 -42.04 -38.27
CA ALA A 299 10.00 -40.69 -38.01
C ALA A 299 8.67 -40.68 -37.24
N VAL A 300 7.87 -41.76 -37.31
CA VAL A 300 6.59 -41.93 -36.59
C VAL A 300 6.79 -42.40 -35.13
N GLY A 301 8.01 -42.77 -34.74
CA GLY A 301 8.32 -43.72 -33.67
C GLY A 301 7.98 -43.40 -32.21
N LYS A 302 7.23 -42.35 -31.84
CA LYS A 302 6.81 -42.13 -30.44
C LYS A 302 5.43 -41.48 -30.33
N GLY A 303 4.45 -42.25 -29.89
CA GLY A 303 3.11 -41.77 -29.55
C GLY A 303 2.95 -41.50 -28.06
N GLY A 304 2.17 -40.48 -27.71
CA GLY A 304 1.65 -40.33 -26.36
C GLY A 304 0.48 -41.29 -26.14
N TYR A 305 0.59 -42.18 -25.16
CA TYR A 305 -0.46 -43.11 -24.77
C TYR A 305 -1.08 -42.70 -23.44
N ARG A 306 -2.41 -42.77 -23.36
CA ARG A 306 -3.17 -42.72 -22.11
C ARG A 306 -4.12 -43.91 -22.04
N ASN A 307 -4.22 -44.52 -20.88
CA ASN A 307 -5.14 -45.63 -20.66
C ASN A 307 -6.59 -45.12 -20.71
N ILE A 308 -7.41 -45.67 -21.60
CA ILE A 308 -8.81 -45.29 -21.78
C ILE A 308 -9.64 -45.50 -20.51
N ASN A 309 -9.37 -46.54 -19.73
CA ASN A 309 -10.08 -46.79 -18.46
C ASN A 309 -9.81 -45.67 -17.45
N ASN A 310 -8.56 -45.19 -17.38
CA ASN A 310 -8.22 -44.07 -16.50
C ASN A 310 -8.94 -42.79 -16.94
N ILE A 311 -9.04 -42.54 -18.25
CA ILE A 311 -9.79 -41.39 -18.78
C ILE A 311 -11.28 -41.51 -18.42
N LEU A 312 -11.89 -42.66 -18.70
CA LEU A 312 -13.32 -42.89 -18.44
C LEU A 312 -13.67 -42.82 -16.96
N TYR A 313 -12.79 -43.27 -16.07
CA TYR A 313 -12.99 -43.19 -14.62
C TYR A 313 -13.29 -41.76 -14.13
N TYR A 314 -12.66 -40.75 -14.74
CA TYR A 314 -12.92 -39.34 -14.41
C TYR A 314 -14.07 -38.72 -15.18
N LEU A 315 -14.33 -39.15 -16.42
CA LEU A 315 -15.39 -38.57 -17.26
C LEU A 315 -16.78 -39.09 -16.90
N VAL A 316 -16.92 -40.40 -16.65
CA VAL A 316 -18.23 -41.05 -16.46
C VAL A 316 -19.06 -40.41 -15.34
N PRO A 317 -18.54 -40.15 -14.12
CA PRO A 317 -19.33 -39.51 -13.07
C PRO A 317 -19.89 -38.14 -13.49
N ASN A 318 -19.10 -37.34 -14.21
CA ASN A 318 -19.53 -36.02 -14.68
C ASN A 318 -20.61 -36.12 -15.78
N LEU A 319 -20.46 -37.09 -16.69
CA LEU A 319 -21.43 -37.32 -17.77
C LEU A 319 -22.76 -37.85 -17.25
N VAL A 320 -22.74 -38.70 -16.22
CA VAL A 320 -23.96 -39.15 -15.51
C VAL A 320 -24.63 -37.98 -14.80
N GLN A 321 -23.86 -37.15 -14.09
CA GLN A 321 -24.39 -35.96 -13.41
C GLN A 321 -25.06 -34.97 -14.38
N LYS A 322 -24.53 -34.85 -15.61
CA LYS A 322 -25.09 -34.03 -16.68
C LYS A 322 -26.28 -34.67 -17.39
N GLY A 323 -26.65 -35.91 -17.04
CA GLY A 323 -27.73 -36.67 -17.69
C GLY A 323 -27.39 -37.15 -19.11
N ILE A 324 -26.11 -37.14 -19.49
CA ILE A 324 -25.64 -37.58 -20.81
C ILE A 324 -25.54 -39.12 -20.86
N LEU A 325 -25.06 -39.73 -19.77
CA LEU A 325 -24.99 -41.19 -19.62
C LEU A 325 -26.07 -41.69 -18.67
N ASN A 326 -26.69 -42.81 -19.02
CA ASN A 326 -27.67 -43.49 -18.17
C ASN A 326 -26.96 -44.54 -17.29
N PRO A 327 -26.99 -44.42 -15.95
CA PRO A 327 -26.36 -45.38 -15.05
C PRO A 327 -26.98 -46.79 -15.14
N ASP A 328 -28.22 -46.91 -15.61
CA ASP A 328 -28.92 -48.18 -15.79
C ASP A 328 -28.52 -48.91 -17.09
N GLN A 329 -27.72 -48.27 -17.96
CA GLN A 329 -27.16 -48.85 -19.18
C GLN A 329 -25.64 -48.98 -19.05
N PRO A 330 -25.11 -50.18 -18.70
CA PRO A 330 -23.69 -50.35 -18.41
C PRO A 330 -22.78 -50.38 -19.64
N ILE A 331 -23.32 -50.19 -20.84
CA ILE A 331 -22.58 -50.26 -22.10
C ILE A 331 -22.32 -48.84 -22.63
N ILE A 332 -21.05 -48.46 -22.75
CA ILE A 332 -20.62 -47.19 -23.35
C ILE A 332 -20.00 -47.47 -24.72
N ASN A 333 -20.62 -46.95 -25.78
CA ASN A 333 -20.09 -47.04 -27.14
C ASN A 333 -19.21 -45.82 -27.42
N LEU A 334 -17.92 -46.04 -27.67
CA LEU A 334 -16.96 -44.99 -28.00
C LEU A 334 -16.79 -44.89 -29.52
N ARG A 335 -16.92 -43.69 -30.07
CA ARG A 335 -16.53 -43.40 -31.45
C ARG A 335 -15.14 -42.78 -31.44
N ILE A 336 -14.19 -43.43 -32.11
CA ILE A 336 -12.87 -42.86 -32.37
C ILE A 336 -12.97 -42.15 -33.73
N SER A 337 -12.72 -40.84 -33.76
CA SER A 337 -12.65 -40.04 -34.98
C SER A 337 -11.25 -39.46 -35.12
N GLY A 338 -10.66 -39.58 -36.30
CA GLY A 338 -9.26 -39.26 -36.53
C GLY A 338 -9.02 -37.80 -36.95
N ASP A 339 -8.22 -37.11 -36.15
CA ASP A 339 -7.22 -36.13 -36.56
C ASP A 339 -5.82 -36.47 -35.99
N GLY A 340 -5.64 -37.71 -35.51
CA GLY A 340 -4.41 -38.28 -34.99
C GLY A 340 -4.68 -39.54 -34.18
#